data_AF-A0A8T6K8B2-F1
#
_entry.id   AF-A0A8T6K8B2-F1
#
_cell.length_a   1.000
_cell.length_b   1.000
_cell.length_c   1.000
_cell.angle_alpha   90.00
_cell.angle_beta   90.00
_cell.angle_gamma   90.00
#
_symmetry.space_group_name_H-M   'P 1'
#
loop_
_entity.id
_entity.type
_entity.pdbx_description
1 polymer ?
#
loop_
_entity_poly.entity_id
_entity_poly.type
_entity_poly.pdbx_seq_one_letter_code
_entity_poly.pdbx_strand_id
1 'polypeptide(L)'
;MSRRQAKERGRESGGGGALLQELRQRLAGWRPQFIGTLMFIRDGHRVLLIRKQRGLGAGRINAPGGKVEAGESPLACAVRETREEIGVTVRQAALMAELRFVERVDQQWYGYAFVASDYDGVPTETAEATPHWFAANDIPYDEMWEDDRLWLPHVLAGRFVKANFLFESSAALAHELEWTAVRQGGVRLG
;
A
#
# COMPACT_ATOMS: atom_id res chain seq x y z
N MET A 1 31.15 -24.45 1.55
CA MET A 1 30.96 -23.39 2.57
C MET A 1 29.99 -22.35 2.02
N SER A 2 28.73 -22.39 2.45
CA SER A 2 27.69 -21.48 1.94
C SER A 2 27.69 -20.19 2.76
N ARG A 3 28.18 -19.08 2.18
CA ARG A 3 27.96 -17.73 2.73
C ARG A 3 26.46 -17.45 2.62
N ARG A 4 25.74 -17.48 3.75
CA ARG A 4 24.40 -16.87 3.84
C ARG A 4 24.54 -15.40 3.43
N GLN A 5 24.16 -15.07 2.20
CA GLN A 5 24.02 -13.68 1.78
C GLN A 5 22.97 -13.01 2.67
N ALA A 6 23.40 -12.01 3.44
CA ALA A 6 22.48 -11.21 4.26
C ALA A 6 21.43 -10.56 3.37
N LYS A 7 20.15 -10.63 3.79
CA LYS A 7 19.05 -9.94 3.10
C LYS A 7 19.26 -8.43 3.28
N GLU A 8 19.35 -7.68 2.19
CA GLU A 8 19.45 -6.22 2.23
C GLU A 8 18.23 -5.64 2.94
N ARG A 9 18.46 -4.71 3.86
CA ARG A 9 17.43 -4.10 4.72
C ARG A 9 17.78 -2.66 5.06
N GLY A 10 16.77 -1.85 5.34
CA GLY A 10 16.94 -0.47 5.78
C GLY A 10 15.83 -0.04 6.74
N ARG A 11 16.06 1.10 7.40
CA ARG A 11 15.14 1.74 8.33
C ARG A 11 15.20 3.25 8.17
N GLU A 12 14.05 3.88 8.18
CA GLU A 12 13.91 5.33 8.04
C GLU A 12 12.83 5.81 9.02
N SER A 13 12.99 7.05 9.49
CA SER A 13 12.04 7.68 10.40
C SER A 13 12.00 9.18 10.15
N GLY A 14 10.82 9.76 10.28
CA GLY A 14 10.60 11.20 10.12
C GLY A 14 9.61 11.73 11.13
N GLY A 15 9.70 13.04 11.40
CA GLY A 15 8.95 13.73 12.45
C GLY A 15 9.83 14.13 13.63
N GLY A 16 9.38 15.14 14.39
CA GLY A 16 10.08 15.59 15.59
C GLY A 16 10.13 14.50 16.68
N GLY A 17 11.15 14.54 17.54
CA GLY A 17 11.36 13.50 18.57
C GLY A 17 10.15 13.25 19.49
N ALA A 18 9.38 14.30 19.81
CA ALA A 18 8.14 14.19 20.58
C ALA A 18 7.03 13.41 19.83
N LEU A 19 6.87 13.65 18.52
CA LEU A 19 5.87 12.96 17.69
C LEU A 19 6.23 11.49 17.49
N LEU A 20 7.51 11.17 17.34
CA LEU A 20 7.98 9.78 17.30
C LEU A 20 7.74 9.04 18.62
N GLN A 21 7.93 9.73 19.76
CA GLN A 21 7.60 9.16 21.06
C GLN A 21 6.09 8.91 21.20
N GLU A 22 5.26 9.84 20.76
CA GLU A 22 3.81 9.67 20.74
C GLU A 22 3.39 8.48 19.87
N LEU A 23 3.91 8.39 18.64
CA LEU A 23 3.64 7.27 17.74
C LEU A 23 3.90 5.92 18.44
N ARG A 24 5.09 5.77 19.04
CA ARG A 24 5.48 4.53 19.76
C ARG A 24 4.59 4.25 20.96
N GLN A 25 4.17 5.28 21.70
CA GLN A 25 3.24 5.13 22.82
C GLN A 25 1.86 4.66 22.35
N ARG A 26 1.31 5.25 21.28
CA ARG A 26 0.02 4.85 20.72
C ARG A 26 0.05 3.45 20.09
N LEU A 27 1.18 3.05 19.53
CA LEU A 27 1.38 1.69 19.02
C LEU A 27 1.32 0.63 20.12
N ALA A 28 1.61 0.98 21.38
CA ALA A 28 1.52 0.06 22.50
C ALA A 28 0.06 -0.34 22.73
N GLY A 29 -0.27 -1.59 22.40
CA GLY A 29 -1.64 -2.10 22.49
C GLY A 29 -2.55 -1.71 21.32
N TRP A 30 -2.01 -1.08 20.28
CA TRP A 30 -2.77 -0.66 19.11
C TRP A 30 -3.50 -1.83 18.43
N ARG A 31 -4.73 -1.58 17.98
CA ARG A 31 -5.54 -2.51 17.20
C ARG A 31 -6.22 -1.74 16.07
N PRO A 32 -6.29 -2.32 14.86
CA PRO A 32 -7.04 -1.69 13.78
C PRO A 32 -8.53 -1.75 14.08
N GLN A 33 -9.24 -0.68 13.71
CA GLN A 33 -10.69 -0.69 13.57
C GLN A 33 -11.09 -1.19 12.19
N PHE A 34 -10.27 -0.88 11.18
CA PHE A 34 -10.48 -1.32 9.80
C PHE A 34 -9.20 -1.90 9.19
N ILE A 35 -9.39 -2.83 8.27
CA ILE A 35 -8.33 -3.35 7.42
C ILE A 35 -8.62 -2.88 5.99
N GLY A 36 -7.61 -2.29 5.36
CA GLY A 36 -7.67 -1.80 3.99
C GLY A 36 -6.65 -2.50 3.10
N THR A 37 -6.90 -2.51 1.80
CA THR A 37 -6.01 -3.13 0.82
C THR A 37 -5.71 -2.20 -0.34
N LEU A 38 -4.57 -2.40 -0.98
CA LEU A 38 -4.12 -1.69 -2.17
C LEU A 38 -3.51 -2.71 -3.15
N MET A 39 -3.86 -2.64 -4.43
CA MET A 39 -3.35 -3.52 -5.48
C MET A 39 -2.59 -2.73 -6.55
N PHE A 40 -1.26 -2.79 -6.53
CA PHE A 40 -0.42 -2.17 -7.55
C PHE A 40 -0.17 -3.16 -8.69
N ILE A 41 -0.85 -2.95 -9.82
CA ILE A 41 -0.64 -3.76 -11.03
C ILE A 41 0.52 -3.17 -11.83
N ARG A 42 1.49 -4.02 -12.19
CA ARG A 42 2.68 -3.65 -12.96
C ARG A 42 2.63 -4.23 -14.37
N ASP A 43 2.99 -3.37 -15.32
CA ASP A 43 3.23 -3.74 -16.72
C ASP A 43 4.52 -3.06 -17.19
N GLY A 44 5.60 -3.86 -17.28
CA GLY A 44 6.94 -3.36 -17.55
C GLY A 44 7.39 -2.32 -16.52
N HIS A 45 7.67 -1.09 -17.00
CA HIS A 45 8.09 0.04 -16.15
C HIS A 45 6.92 0.90 -15.65
N ARG A 46 5.68 0.49 -15.92
CA ARG A 46 4.49 1.23 -15.54
C ARG A 46 3.76 0.55 -14.39
N VAL A 47 3.03 1.35 -13.63
CA VAL A 47 2.11 0.90 -12.60
C VAL A 47 0.73 1.49 -12.87
N LEU A 48 -0.30 0.68 -12.68
CA LEU A 48 -1.69 1.09 -12.79
C LEU A 48 -2.12 1.71 -11.47
N LEU A 49 -2.61 2.95 -11.53
CA LEU A 49 -3.28 3.63 -10.43
C LEU A 49 -4.66 4.06 -10.89
N ILE A 50 -5.47 4.53 -9.96
CA ILE A 50 -6.82 5.03 -10.19
C ILE A 50 -6.97 6.41 -9.60
N ARG A 51 -7.75 7.27 -10.26
CA ARG A 51 -8.37 8.42 -9.61
C ARG A 51 -9.69 7.99 -9.01
N LYS A 52 -9.81 8.11 -7.70
CA LYS A 52 -11.01 7.66 -6.99
C LYS A 52 -12.13 8.69 -7.17
N GLN A 53 -13.29 8.25 -7.66
CA GLN A 53 -14.44 9.13 -7.93
C GLN A 53 -15.34 9.33 -6.70
N ARG A 54 -15.34 8.37 -5.75
CA ARG A 54 -16.18 8.40 -4.55
C ARG A 54 -15.55 7.68 -3.35
N GLY A 55 -16.14 7.87 -2.16
CA GLY A 55 -15.71 7.21 -0.93
C GLY A 55 -14.43 7.79 -0.33
N LEU A 56 -13.78 7.03 0.55
CA LEU A 56 -12.54 7.45 1.22
C LEU A 56 -11.43 7.69 0.19
N GLY A 57 -10.91 8.92 0.15
CA GLY A 57 -9.88 9.33 -0.80
C GLY A 57 -10.43 9.83 -2.15
N ALA A 58 -11.74 10.13 -2.27
CA ALA A 58 -12.30 10.74 -3.47
C ALA A 58 -11.48 11.97 -3.92
N GLY A 59 -11.18 12.03 -5.22
CA GLY A 59 -10.33 13.05 -5.84
C GLY A 59 -8.84 12.70 -5.86
N ARG A 60 -8.35 11.83 -4.96
CA ARG A 60 -6.95 11.40 -4.92
C ARG A 60 -6.63 10.30 -5.93
N ILE A 61 -5.36 10.22 -6.29
CA ILE A 61 -4.77 9.08 -6.98
C ILE A 61 -4.38 8.02 -5.94
N ASN A 62 -4.69 6.75 -6.20
CA ASN A 62 -4.18 5.62 -5.40
C ASN A 62 -4.16 4.32 -6.23
N ALA A 63 -3.68 3.21 -5.68
CA ALA A 63 -3.96 1.89 -6.24
C ALA A 63 -5.44 1.50 -6.02
N PRO A 64 -6.01 0.65 -6.90
CA PRO A 64 -7.28 -0.02 -6.62
C PRO A 64 -7.27 -0.69 -5.25
N GLY A 65 -8.40 -0.65 -4.55
CA GLY A 65 -8.51 -1.27 -3.25
C GLY A 65 -9.56 -0.63 -2.34
N GLY A 66 -9.84 -1.35 -1.26
CA GLY A 66 -10.93 -1.02 -0.37
C GLY A 66 -10.81 -1.69 0.99
N LYS A 67 -11.94 -1.71 1.69
CA LYS A 67 -12.03 -2.23 3.05
C LYS A 67 -12.31 -3.73 3.00
N VAL A 68 -11.57 -4.49 3.81
CA VAL A 68 -11.79 -5.94 3.95
C VAL A 68 -13.13 -6.22 4.61
N GLU A 69 -13.90 -7.11 4.02
CA GLU A 69 -15.20 -7.56 4.55
C GLU A 69 -15.07 -8.69 5.58
N ALA A 70 -16.15 -8.96 6.32
CA ALA A 70 -16.14 -10.01 7.34
C ALA A 70 -15.93 -11.40 6.72
N GLY A 71 -14.91 -12.13 7.20
CA GLY A 71 -14.54 -13.45 6.67
C GLY A 71 -13.69 -13.41 5.40
N GLU A 72 -13.40 -12.22 4.87
CA GLU A 72 -12.58 -12.02 3.68
C GLU A 72 -11.09 -11.94 4.04
N SER A 73 -10.22 -12.56 3.22
CA SER A 73 -8.77 -12.36 3.36
C SER A 73 -8.34 -11.04 2.71
N PRO A 74 -7.28 -10.37 3.17
CA PRO A 74 -6.79 -9.15 2.52
C PRO A 74 -6.47 -9.33 1.03
N LEU A 75 -5.94 -10.49 0.62
CA LEU A 75 -5.70 -10.76 -0.80
C LEU A 75 -7.01 -10.89 -1.59
N ALA A 76 -8.00 -11.59 -1.05
CA ALA A 76 -9.31 -11.73 -1.69
C ALA A 76 -10.00 -10.37 -1.86
N CYS A 77 -9.95 -9.51 -0.82
CA CYS A 77 -10.42 -8.13 -0.88
C CYS A 77 -9.72 -7.35 -2.00
N ALA A 78 -8.40 -7.36 -2.06
CA ALA A 78 -7.65 -6.61 -3.08
C ALA A 78 -8.01 -7.06 -4.51
N VAL A 79 -8.22 -8.37 -4.72
CA VAL A 79 -8.65 -8.92 -6.02
C VAL A 79 -10.09 -8.52 -6.37
N ARG A 80 -11.02 -8.60 -5.40
CA ARG A 80 -12.42 -8.19 -5.57
C ARG A 80 -12.52 -6.71 -5.93
N GLU A 81 -11.91 -5.84 -5.12
CA GLU A 81 -11.93 -4.38 -5.31
C GLU A 81 -11.32 -3.99 -6.67
N THR A 82 -10.19 -4.60 -7.04
CA THR A 82 -9.58 -4.36 -8.37
C THR A 82 -10.54 -4.71 -9.51
N ARG A 83 -11.30 -5.81 -9.37
CA ARG A 83 -12.28 -6.20 -10.37
C ARG A 83 -13.48 -5.26 -10.41
N GLU A 84 -13.98 -4.85 -9.25
CA GLU A 84 -15.14 -3.95 -9.11
C GLU A 84 -14.83 -2.53 -9.60
N GLU A 85 -13.66 -1.98 -9.24
CA GLU A 85 -13.30 -0.61 -9.53
C GLU A 85 -12.85 -0.39 -10.98
N ILE A 86 -12.23 -1.39 -11.63
CA ILE A 86 -11.61 -1.21 -12.96
C ILE A 86 -11.74 -2.40 -13.92
N GLY A 87 -12.48 -3.46 -13.55
CA GLY A 87 -12.73 -4.62 -14.42
C GLY A 87 -11.53 -5.56 -14.62
N VAL A 88 -10.46 -5.41 -13.84
CA VAL A 88 -9.24 -6.24 -13.97
C VAL A 88 -9.28 -7.41 -13.00
N THR A 89 -8.94 -8.61 -13.49
CA THR A 89 -8.81 -9.81 -12.64
C THR A 89 -7.34 -10.13 -12.43
N VAL A 90 -6.86 -9.97 -11.20
CA VAL A 90 -5.49 -10.34 -10.81
C VAL A 90 -5.42 -11.84 -10.54
N ARG A 91 -4.46 -12.53 -11.17
CA ARG A 91 -4.28 -13.98 -11.00
C ARG A 91 -3.31 -14.31 -9.86
N GLN A 92 -2.23 -13.54 -9.74
CA GLN A 92 -1.22 -13.71 -8.70
C GLN A 92 -0.72 -12.35 -8.22
N ALA A 93 -0.61 -12.20 -6.90
CA ALA A 93 -0.06 -11.01 -6.27
C ALA A 93 0.82 -11.37 -5.08
N ALA A 94 1.84 -10.54 -4.83
CA ALA A 94 2.70 -10.64 -3.67
C ALA A 94 2.35 -9.55 -2.66
N LEU A 95 2.29 -9.89 -1.37
CA LEU A 95 2.21 -8.89 -0.31
C LEU A 95 3.55 -8.15 -0.22
N MET A 96 3.51 -6.82 -0.37
CA MET A 96 4.68 -5.97 -0.43
C MET A 96 4.72 -4.87 0.63
N ALA A 97 3.59 -4.55 1.28
CA ALA A 97 3.63 -3.69 2.46
C ALA A 97 2.57 -4.04 3.51
N GLU A 98 2.93 -3.80 4.77
CA GLU A 98 2.01 -3.72 5.91
C GLU A 98 2.14 -2.34 6.55
N LEU A 99 1.04 -1.59 6.62
CA LEU A 99 1.05 -0.17 6.97
C LEU A 99 0.09 0.09 8.14
N ARG A 100 0.60 0.55 9.28
CA ARG A 100 -0.25 0.99 10.40
C ARG A 100 -0.47 2.49 10.32
N PHE A 101 -1.72 2.89 10.18
CA PHE A 101 -2.15 4.28 10.25
C PHE A 101 -2.71 4.54 11.64
N VAL A 102 -1.87 5.16 12.47
CA VAL A 102 -2.19 5.53 13.85
C VAL A 102 -2.80 6.92 13.83
N GLU A 103 -4.12 6.97 13.78
CA GLU A 103 -4.87 8.22 13.75
C GLU A 103 -5.03 8.81 15.15
N ARG A 104 -4.92 10.14 15.28
CA ARG A 104 -5.24 10.82 16.54
C ARG A 104 -6.73 10.95 16.79
N VAL A 105 -7.49 11.16 15.71
CA VAL A 105 -8.91 11.52 15.74
C VAL A 105 -9.74 10.50 14.96
N ASP A 106 -9.26 10.12 13.78
CA ASP A 106 -9.97 9.23 12.86
C ASP A 106 -9.78 7.75 13.19
N GLN A 107 -10.35 6.88 12.37
CA GLN A 107 -10.33 5.44 12.63
C GLN A 107 -8.95 4.83 12.37
N GLN A 108 -8.58 3.85 13.19
CA GLN A 108 -7.30 3.14 13.04
C GLN A 108 -7.36 2.16 11.87
N TRP A 109 -6.44 2.30 10.90
CA TRP A 109 -6.37 1.42 9.73
C TRP A 109 -5.11 0.55 9.73
N TYR A 110 -5.27 -0.72 9.32
CA TYR A 110 -4.15 -1.57 8.90
C TYR A 110 -4.23 -1.83 7.40
N GLY A 111 -3.28 -1.29 6.66
CA GLY A 111 -3.18 -1.41 5.21
C GLY A 111 -2.30 -2.59 4.79
N TYR A 112 -2.77 -3.35 3.80
CA TYR A 112 -1.99 -4.34 3.07
C TYR A 112 -1.83 -3.92 1.62
N ALA A 113 -0.58 -3.71 1.16
CA ALA A 113 -0.30 -3.40 -0.24
C ALA A 113 0.23 -4.63 -0.97
N PHE A 114 -0.40 -4.97 -2.09
CA PHE A 114 -0.04 -6.06 -2.97
C PHE A 114 0.52 -5.54 -4.28
N VAL A 115 1.42 -6.32 -4.89
CA VAL A 115 1.93 -6.06 -6.24
C VAL A 115 1.63 -7.28 -7.11
N ALA A 116 1.06 -7.03 -8.29
CA ALA A 116 0.76 -8.06 -9.28
C ALA A 116 1.34 -7.68 -10.64
N SER A 117 1.71 -8.68 -11.43
CA SER A 117 2.07 -8.51 -12.85
C SER A 117 1.34 -9.50 -13.75
N ASP A 118 0.57 -10.42 -13.17
CA ASP A 118 -0.23 -11.42 -13.89
C ASP A 118 -1.72 -11.11 -13.67
N TYR A 119 -2.36 -10.62 -14.72
CA TYR A 119 -3.74 -10.15 -14.68
C TYR A 119 -4.42 -10.31 -16.05
N ASP A 120 -5.75 -10.35 -16.03
CA ASP A 120 -6.62 -10.36 -17.20
C ASP A 120 -7.50 -9.11 -17.26
N GLY A 121 -7.91 -8.79 -18.49
CA GLY A 121 -8.82 -7.70 -18.79
C GLY A 121 -8.09 -6.41 -19.15
N VAL A 122 -8.87 -5.40 -19.52
CA VAL A 122 -8.39 -4.05 -19.84
C VAL A 122 -8.91 -3.12 -18.75
N PRO A 123 -8.04 -2.38 -18.04
CA PRO A 123 -8.48 -1.39 -17.07
C PRO A 123 -9.48 -0.43 -17.70
N THR A 124 -10.68 -0.37 -17.14
CA THR A 124 -11.80 0.41 -17.68
C THR A 124 -12.33 1.33 -16.59
N GLU A 125 -12.72 2.55 -16.99
CA GLU A 125 -13.38 3.49 -16.08
C GLU A 125 -14.73 2.95 -15.59
N THR A 126 -15.01 3.16 -14.31
CA THR A 126 -16.27 2.81 -13.68
C THR A 126 -16.82 4.00 -12.89
N ALA A 127 -18.00 3.84 -12.28
CA ALA A 127 -18.51 4.82 -11.33
C ALA A 127 -17.69 4.91 -10.02
N GLU A 128 -16.79 3.96 -9.76
CA GLU A 128 -15.89 3.98 -8.59
C GLU A 128 -14.63 4.81 -8.89
N ALA A 129 -14.03 4.61 -10.07
CA ALA A 129 -12.69 5.12 -10.35
C ALA A 129 -12.33 5.19 -11.84
N THR A 130 -11.36 6.05 -12.16
CA THR A 130 -10.78 6.18 -13.51
C THR A 130 -9.34 5.64 -13.52
N PRO A 131 -9.02 4.58 -14.28
CA PRO A 131 -7.68 3.99 -14.31
C PRO A 131 -6.68 4.77 -15.17
N HIS A 132 -5.44 4.85 -14.70
CA HIS A 132 -4.33 5.50 -15.38
C HIS A 132 -3.02 4.73 -15.20
N TRP A 133 -2.27 4.56 -16.29
CA TRP A 133 -0.91 4.03 -16.24
C TRP A 133 0.09 5.17 -16.01
N PHE A 134 0.92 5.02 -14.98
CA PHE A 134 2.02 5.93 -14.67
C PHE A 134 3.36 5.21 -14.82
N ALA A 135 4.40 5.93 -15.22
CA ALA A 135 5.75 5.37 -15.12
C ALA A 135 6.14 5.23 -13.64
N ALA A 136 6.85 4.16 -13.28
CA ALA A 136 7.20 3.90 -11.88
C ALA A 136 8.13 4.97 -11.26
N ASN A 137 8.76 5.80 -12.09
CA ASN A 137 9.59 6.94 -11.71
C ASN A 137 8.90 8.30 -11.86
N ASP A 138 7.62 8.31 -12.26
CA ASP A 138 6.82 9.52 -12.50
C ASP A 138 5.41 9.33 -11.90
N ILE A 139 5.40 9.01 -10.60
CA ILE A 139 4.18 8.85 -9.81
C ILE A 139 3.72 10.22 -9.32
N PRO A 140 2.44 10.60 -9.46
CA PRO A 140 1.93 11.91 -9.07
C PRO A 140 1.70 12.01 -7.56
N TYR A 141 2.77 11.91 -6.76
CA TYR A 141 2.70 11.88 -5.29
C TYR A 141 2.02 13.11 -4.65
N ASP A 142 1.93 14.23 -5.36
CA ASP A 142 1.23 15.42 -4.88
C ASP A 142 -0.30 15.29 -4.95
N GLU A 143 -0.81 14.29 -5.68
CA GLU A 143 -2.23 13.96 -5.79
C GLU A 143 -2.63 12.72 -4.98
N MET A 144 -1.67 12.13 -4.24
CA MET A 144 -1.83 10.89 -3.47
C MET A 144 -2.00 11.18 -1.97
N TRP A 145 -1.98 10.16 -1.12
CA TRP A 145 -1.85 10.37 0.33
C TRP A 145 -0.42 10.78 0.66
N GLU A 146 -0.24 11.57 1.73
CA GLU A 146 1.07 12.14 2.06
C GLU A 146 2.12 11.07 2.37
N ASP A 147 1.71 9.93 2.94
CA ASP A 147 2.59 8.83 3.24
C ASP A 147 3.05 8.04 2.02
N ASP A 148 2.29 8.05 0.91
CA ASP A 148 2.57 7.21 -0.26
C ASP A 148 3.99 7.45 -0.81
N ARG A 149 4.48 8.71 -0.78
CA ARG A 149 5.85 9.05 -1.19
C ARG A 149 6.95 8.45 -0.32
N LEU A 150 6.62 8.02 0.90
CA LEU A 150 7.58 7.47 1.86
C LEU A 150 7.78 5.97 1.67
N TRP A 151 6.72 5.21 1.37
CA TRP A 151 6.78 3.75 1.33
C TRP A 151 6.65 3.17 -0.08
N LEU A 152 5.87 3.80 -0.97
CA LEU A 152 5.63 3.27 -2.31
C LEU A 152 6.90 3.15 -3.15
N PRO A 153 7.88 4.07 -3.12
CA PRO A 153 9.14 3.89 -3.85
C PRO A 153 9.87 2.59 -3.48
N HIS A 154 9.82 2.17 -2.22
CA HIS A 154 10.43 0.91 -1.77
C HIS A 154 9.68 -0.30 -2.33
N VAL A 155 8.34 -0.28 -2.28
CA VAL A 155 7.50 -1.32 -2.87
C VAL A 155 7.77 -1.45 -4.36
N LEU A 156 7.84 -0.31 -5.07
CA LEU A 156 8.14 -0.28 -6.50
C LEU A 156 9.60 -0.72 -6.80
N ALA A 157 10.53 -0.54 -5.87
CA ALA A 157 11.89 -1.07 -5.98
C ALA A 157 11.99 -2.58 -5.64
N GLY A 158 10.88 -3.27 -5.39
CA GLY A 158 10.88 -4.70 -5.04
C GLY A 158 11.29 -4.97 -3.59
N ARG A 159 11.04 -4.03 -2.68
CA ARG A 159 11.29 -4.19 -1.25
C ARG A 159 9.97 -4.37 -0.51
N PHE A 160 9.95 -5.29 0.44
CA PHE A 160 8.83 -5.45 1.35
C PHE A 160 8.95 -4.42 2.47
N VAL A 161 7.87 -3.69 2.75
CA VAL A 161 7.84 -2.58 3.70
C VAL A 161 6.96 -2.90 4.91
N LYS A 162 7.42 -2.53 6.10
CA LYS A 162 6.57 -2.35 7.28
C LYS A 162 6.69 -0.92 7.73
N ALA A 163 5.56 -0.22 7.85
CA ALA A 163 5.56 1.17 8.26
C ALA A 163 4.49 1.45 9.31
N ASN A 164 4.78 2.39 10.20
CA ASN A 164 3.82 2.96 11.12
C ASN A 164 3.83 4.47 10.90
N PHE A 165 2.65 5.07 10.78
CA PHE A 165 2.46 6.50 10.58
C PHE A 165 1.58 7.05 11.69
N LEU A 166 1.97 8.19 12.27
CA LEU A 166 1.10 9.00 13.11
C LEU A 166 0.41 10.02 12.22
N PHE A 167 -0.92 9.99 12.20
CA PHE A 167 -1.74 10.87 11.37
C PHE A 167 -2.65 11.75 12.21
N GLU A 168 -2.93 12.93 11.67
CA GLU A 168 -4.01 13.80 12.11
C GLU A 168 -4.74 14.32 10.88
N SER A 169 -5.98 13.85 10.70
CA SER A 169 -6.86 14.13 9.56
C SER A 169 -6.30 13.69 8.21
N SER A 170 -5.35 14.43 7.64
CA SER A 170 -4.72 14.08 6.36
C SER A 170 -3.21 14.30 6.34
N ALA A 171 -2.64 14.77 7.46
CA ALA A 171 -1.24 15.09 7.57
C ALA A 171 -0.46 13.95 8.24
N ALA A 172 0.64 13.52 7.62
CA ALA A 172 1.56 12.54 8.18
C ALA A 172 2.53 13.25 9.16
N LEU A 173 2.26 13.15 10.46
CA LEU A 173 3.01 13.88 11.49
C LEU A 173 4.37 13.23 11.83
N ALA A 174 4.40 11.91 11.86
CA ALA A 174 5.61 11.14 12.10
C ALA A 174 5.50 9.75 11.48
N HIS A 175 6.64 9.12 11.21
CA HIS A 175 6.67 7.76 10.68
C HIS A 175 7.91 7.00 11.14
N GLU A 176 7.75 5.68 11.17
CA GLU A 176 8.85 4.73 11.21
C GLU A 176 8.59 3.68 10.13
N LEU A 177 9.56 3.48 9.24
CA LEU A 177 9.47 2.46 8.20
C LEU A 177 10.73 1.59 8.20
N GLU A 178 10.53 0.31 7.96
CA GLU A 178 11.60 -0.64 7.68
C GLU A 178 11.30 -1.41 6.42
N TRP A 179 12.35 -1.75 5.68
CA TRP A 179 12.21 -2.48 4.43
C TRP A 179 13.23 -3.60 4.31
N THR A 180 12.86 -4.64 3.56
CA THR A 180 13.77 -5.73 3.19
C THR A 180 13.66 -6.04 1.70
N ALA A 181 14.78 -6.23 1.01
CA ALA A 181 14.76 -6.60 -0.40
C ALA A 181 14.06 -7.96 -0.60
N VAL A 182 13.07 -8.03 -1.49
CA VAL A 182 12.44 -9.29 -1.87
C VAL A 182 13.30 -9.92 -2.97
N ARG A 183 13.69 -11.17 -2.79
CA ARG A 183 14.39 -11.89 -3.84
C ARG A 183 13.43 -12.09 -5.00
N GLN A 184 13.81 -11.66 -6.20
CA GLN A 184 13.04 -12.00 -7.40
C GLN A 184 13.05 -13.53 -7.55
N GLY A 185 11.88 -14.14 -7.34
CA GLY A 185 11.74 -15.60 -7.28
C GLY A 185 10.62 -16.05 -6.35
N GLY A 186 9.38 -15.83 -6.80
CA GLY A 186 8.22 -16.65 -6.44
C GLY A 186 7.71 -16.57 -5.00
N VAL A 187 6.65 -15.80 -4.80
CA VAL A 187 5.55 -16.29 -3.98
C VAL A 187 4.50 -16.82 -4.95
N ARG A 188 4.64 -18.10 -5.33
CA ARG A 188 3.48 -18.87 -5.78
C ARG A 188 2.78 -19.32 -4.51
N LEU A 189 1.65 -18.72 -4.20
CA LEU A 189 0.73 -19.33 -3.25
C LEU A 189 0.14 -20.55 -3.97
N GLY A 190 0.58 -21.73 -3.55
CA GLY A 190 -0.08 -22.99 -3.92
C GLY A 190 -1.40 -23.16 -3.20
#